data_AF-K1SSI3-F1
#
_entry.id   AF-K1SSI3-F1
#
_cell.length_a   1.000
_cell.length_b   1.000
_cell.length_c   1.000
_cell.angle_alpha   90.00
_cell.angle_beta   90.00
_cell.angle_gamma   90.00
#
_symmetry.space_group_name_H-M   'P 1'
#
loop_
_entity.id
_entity.type
_entity.pdbx_description
1 polymer ?
#
loop_
_entity_poly.entity_id
_entity_poly.type
_entity_poly.pdbx_seq_one_letter_code
_entity_poly.pdbx_strand_id
1 'polypeptide(L)' 'MKRFTLLAAAGLFSMSLSAQEAKEEPKEEGFVFTTVKELPITSIKNQNRAGTCWCYSSMAFLESELLRMGISRRL' A
#
# COMPACT_ATOMS: atom_id res chain seq x y z
N MET A 1 -24.32 45.77 22.74
CA MET A 1 -24.74 44.40 22.35
C MET A 1 -24.54 44.09 20.86
N LYS A 2 -24.66 45.04 19.92
CA LYS A 2 -24.47 44.81 18.46
C LYS A 2 -23.06 44.37 18.01
N ARG A 3 -22.02 44.68 18.79
CA ARG A 3 -20.63 44.30 18.48
C ARG A 3 -20.34 42.82 18.80
N PHE A 4 -20.93 42.29 19.87
CA PHE A 4 -20.82 40.88 20.24
C PHE A 4 -21.64 39.97 19.31
N THR A 5 -22.78 40.46 18.81
CA THR A 5 -23.58 39.72 17.82
C THR A 5 -22.86 39.61 16.46
N LEU A 6 -22.09 40.62 16.06
CA LEU A 6 -21.27 40.57 14.83
C LEU A 6 -20.08 39.60 14.95
N LEU A 7 -19.43 39.55 16.12
CA LEU A 7 -18.35 38.59 16.39
C LEU A 7 -18.84 37.13 16.44
N ALA A 8 -20.04 36.89 16.99
CA ALA A 8 -20.66 35.56 16.97
C ALA A 8 -21.05 35.10 15.56
N ALA A 9 -21.54 36.01 14.72
CA ALA A 9 -21.88 35.70 13.31
C ALA A 9 -20.63 35.39 12.48
N ALA A 10 -19.51 36.09 12.72
CA ALA A 10 -18.24 35.80 12.06
C ALA A 10 -17.65 34.44 12.46
N GLY A 11 -17.81 34.02 13.72
CA GLY A 11 -17.35 32.71 14.21
C GLY A 11 -18.11 31.51 13.63
N LEU A 12 -19.39 31.70 13.27
CA LEU A 12 -20.21 30.65 12.65
C LEU A 12 -19.89 30.45 11.16
N PHE A 13 -19.34 31.45 10.48
CA PHE A 13 -18.93 31.35 9.07
C PHE A 13 -17.60 30.59 8.88
N SER A 14 -16.80 30.43 9.95
CA SER A 14 -15.50 29.77 9.93
C SER A 14 -15.57 28.24 9.91
N MET A 15 -16.75 27.64 10.10
CA MET A 15 -16.93 26.17 10.15
C MET A 15 -17.25 25.53 8.79
N SER A 16 -17.23 26.31 7.71
CA SER A 16 -17.49 25.81 6.34
C SER A 16 -16.21 25.50 5.58
N LEU A 17 -15.31 24.71 6.16
CA LEU A 17 -14.27 24.01 5.40
C LEU A 17 -14.69 22.55 5.26
N SER A 18 -15.69 22.29 4.41
CA SER A 18 -15.90 20.92 3.93
C SER A 18 -14.67 20.55 3.12
N ALA A 19 -13.97 19.48 3.54
CA ALA A 19 -13.02 18.79 2.70
C ALA A 19 -13.76 18.45 1.40
N GLN A 20 -13.37 19.11 0.31
CA GLN A 20 -13.88 18.78 -1.02
C GLN A 20 -13.65 17.28 -1.19
N GLU A 21 -14.72 16.54 -1.46
CA GLU A 21 -14.63 15.15 -1.91
C GLU A 21 -13.52 15.12 -2.96
N ALA A 22 -12.49 14.32 -2.70
CA ALA A 22 -11.41 14.15 -3.66
C ALA A 22 -12.08 13.74 -4.95
N LYS A 23 -12.09 14.65 -5.95
CA LYS A 23 -12.48 14.30 -7.30
C LYS A 23 -11.65 13.07 -7.62
N GLU A 24 -12.30 11.92 -7.79
CA GLU A 24 -11.65 10.77 -8.41
C GLU A 24 -11.28 11.23 -9.81
N GLU A 25 -10.07 11.79 -9.94
CA GLU A 25 -9.43 11.89 -11.24
C GLU A 25 -9.44 10.47 -11.82
N PRO A 26 -9.80 10.32 -13.11
CA PRO A 26 -9.78 9.02 -13.74
C PRO A 26 -8.38 8.45 -13.53
N LYS A 27 -8.28 7.38 -12.74
CA LYS A 27 -7.03 6.70 -12.47
C LYS A 27 -6.43 6.39 -13.83
N GLU A 28 -5.40 7.12 -14.23
CA GLU A 28 -4.64 6.78 -15.42
C GLU A 28 -4.29 5.30 -15.27
N GLU A 29 -4.70 4.49 -16.26
CA GLU A 29 -4.38 3.08 -16.27
C GLU A 29 -2.87 2.99 -16.15
N GLY A 30 -2.40 2.57 -14.97
CA GLY A 30 -0.99 2.63 -14.62
C GLY A 30 -0.13 1.73 -15.50
N PHE A 31 1.09 1.45 -15.07
CA PHE A 31 2.00 0.61 -15.86
C PHE A 31 1.47 -0.81 -16.04
N VAL A 32 1.35 -1.25 -17.30
CA VAL A 32 1.09 -2.65 -17.66
C VAL A 32 2.42 -3.34 -17.92
N PHE A 33 2.80 -4.26 -17.03
CA PHE A 33 4.00 -5.07 -17.18
C PHE A 33 3.69 -6.41 -17.84
N THR A 34 4.51 -6.80 -18.82
CA THR A 34 4.42 -8.12 -19.47
C THR A 34 5.56 -9.02 -18.96
N THR A 35 5.22 -10.16 -18.37
CA THR A 35 6.21 -11.14 -17.95
C THR A 35 6.87 -11.80 -19.16
N VAL A 36 8.18 -11.64 -19.31
CA VAL A 36 8.95 -12.32 -20.36
C VAL A 36 9.35 -13.74 -19.90
N LYS A 37 9.71 -13.88 -18.63
CA LYS A 37 10.10 -15.15 -18.00
C LYS A 37 9.92 -15.05 -16.50
N GLU A 38 9.38 -16.10 -15.89
CA GLU A 38 9.24 -16.24 -14.44
C GLU A 38 9.90 -17.52 -13.95
N LEU A 39 10.28 -17.55 -12.67
CA LEU A 39 10.86 -18.71 -12.01
C LEU A 39 9.94 -19.18 -10.87
N PRO A 40 9.93 -20.48 -10.54
CA PRO A 40 9.14 -20.98 -9.41
C PRO A 40 9.57 -20.32 -8.10
N ILE A 41 8.62 -19.72 -7.42
CA ILE A 41 8.78 -19.14 -6.10
C ILE A 41 7.72 -19.73 -5.16
N THR A 42 7.96 -19.65 -3.86
CA THR A 42 6.94 -19.95 -2.86
C THR A 42 6.00 -18.76 -2.65
N SER A 43 5.01 -18.94 -1.78
CA SER A 43 4.06 -17.89 -1.42
C SER A 43 4.74 -16.61 -0.91
N ILE A 44 4.11 -15.47 -1.17
CA ILE A 44 4.55 -14.17 -0.65
C ILE A 44 4.44 -14.17 0.87
N LYS A 45 5.53 -13.78 1.53
CA LYS A 45 5.63 -13.73 3.00
C LYS A 45 5.55 -12.27 3.49
N ASN A 46 5.04 -12.06 4.70
CA ASN A 46 4.89 -10.73 5.31
C ASN A 46 5.81 -10.57 6.53
N GLN A 47 6.81 -9.69 6.43
CA GLN A 47 7.74 -9.37 7.53
C GLN A 47 7.11 -8.47 8.62
N ASN A 48 5.91 -7.95 8.39
CA ASN A 48 5.20 -7.01 9.26
C ASN A 48 6.07 -5.79 9.63
N ARG A 49 5.95 -5.26 10.85
CA ARG A 49 6.69 -4.08 11.33
C ARG A 49 8.05 -4.48 11.91
N ALA A 50 8.85 -5.22 11.15
CA ALA A 50 10.17 -5.66 11.55
C ALA A 50 11.20 -5.45 10.44
N GLY A 51 12.44 -5.13 10.82
CA GLY A 51 13.59 -4.97 9.92
C GLY A 51 14.22 -6.30 9.50
N THR A 52 13.41 -7.30 9.16
CA THR A 52 13.84 -8.69 8.91
C THR A 52 13.84 -9.08 7.44
N CYS A 53 13.80 -8.11 6.51
CA CYS A 53 13.80 -8.36 5.06
C CYS A 53 14.98 -9.21 4.58
N TRP A 54 16.16 -9.04 5.20
CA TRP A 54 17.36 -9.83 4.92
C TRP A 54 17.13 -11.33 5.16
N CYS A 55 16.39 -11.67 6.21
CA CYS A 55 16.07 -13.07 6.53
C CYS A 55 14.96 -13.60 5.60
N TYR A 56 13.90 -12.82 5.36
CA TYR A 56 12.80 -13.20 4.48
C TYR A 56 13.24 -13.41 3.03
N SER A 57 14.08 -12.51 2.50
CA SER A 57 14.64 -12.64 1.15
C SER A 57 15.60 -13.83 1.04
N SER A 58 16.46 -14.06 2.04
CA SER A 58 17.35 -15.22 2.06
C SER A 58 16.59 -16.54 2.12
N MET A 59 15.54 -16.63 2.94
CA MET A 59 14.68 -17.82 3.00
C MET A 59 13.93 -18.05 1.68
N ALA A 60 13.35 -17.01 1.08
CA ALA A 60 12.67 -17.13 -0.21
C ALA A 60 13.61 -17.61 -1.33
N PHE A 61 14.86 -17.15 -1.32
CA PHE A 61 15.89 -17.64 -2.24
C PHE A 61 16.16 -19.13 -2.05
N LEU A 62 16.40 -19.57 -0.80
CA LEU A 62 16.66 -20.98 -0.51
C LEU A 62 15.47 -21.87 -0.85
N GLU A 63 14.25 -21.43 -0.55
CA GLU A 63 13.03 -22.15 -0.92
C GLU A 63 12.92 -22.31 -2.45
N SER A 64 13.27 -21.26 -3.21
CA SER A 64 13.31 -21.32 -4.68
C SER A 64 14.39 -22.28 -5.19
N GLU A 65 15.55 -22.35 -4.53
CA GLU A 65 16.60 -23.32 -4.85
C GLU A 65 16.17 -24.76 -4.54
N LEU A 66 15.44 -24.99 -3.45
CA LEU A 66 14.87 -26.30 -3.14
C LEU A 66 13.84 -26.75 -4.19
N LEU A 67 13.05 -25.81 -4.73
CA LEU A 67 12.16 -26.06 -5.87
C LEU A 67 12.96 -26.38 -7.14
N ARG A 68 14.03 -25.61 -7.42
CA ARG A 68 14.93 -25.83 -8.55
C ARG A 68 15.61 -27.20 -8.51
N MET A 69 16.01 -27.65 -7.32
CA MET A 69 16.64 -28.97 -7.09
C MET A 69 15.63 -30.12 -7.07
N GLY A 70 14.32 -29.84 -7.08
CA GLY A 70 13.26 -30.86 -7.06
C GLY A 70 13.03 -31.51 -5.70
N ILE A 71 13.61 -30.98 -4.62
CA ILE A 71 13.50 -31.52 -3.26
C ILE A 71 12.09 -31.28 -2.69
N SER A 72 11.47 -30.16 -3.03
CA SER A 72 10.16 -29.74 -2.48
C SER A 72 8.94 -30.18 -3.32
N ARG A 73 9.05 -31.23 -4.14
CA ARG A 73 7.96 -31.71 -5.02
C ARG A 73 6.88 -32.56 -4.33
N ARG A 74 6.68 -32.41 -3.02
CA ARG A 74 5.74 -33.24 -2.25
C ARG A 74 4.70 -32.40 -1.51
N LEU A 75 3.69 -31.96 -2.24
CA LEU A 75 2.33 -31.68 -1.76
C LEU A 75 1.35 -32.16 -2.84
#